data_AF-A0A554IRQ3-F1
#
_entry.id   AF-A0A554IRQ3-F1
#
_cell.length_a   1.000
_cell.length_b   1.000
_cell.length_c   1.000
_cell.angle_alpha   90.00
_cell.angle_beta   90.00
_cell.angle_gamma   90.00
#
_symmetry.space_group_name_H-M   'P 1'
#
loop_
_entity.id
_entity.type
_entity.pdbx_description
1 polymer ?
#
loop_
_entity_poly.entity_id
_entity_poly.type
_entity_poly.pdbx_seq_one_letter_code
_entity_poly.pdbx_strand_id
1 'polypeptide(L)'
;MSAADAPDIRAGSTEVIRTADHGRESANGDMEQYHAIVPALTSRNTMAITRLITGQDTMDQSENPETLRANAFFGRYLGENVVAAETLSSMSEIIREFRRRTPRMIVTKCIDGRVHGSKGKGYPQTCISFSRTEGNNVDLNLSNTQFWNRIDRVVEDAKRHTPGMPALFIALGHRSGHGHGCAAHGLNDEKALDAVRVQAEAVREIYRKESDLLFVIHGMTNTDDMSERLVFPDGSELDTEKIIATMEKETPFHHPADVFQPDFLDRRLDDDAADRNVGGLAPRAMLEGSDAPMYRDFQTALAMESYLVRETAKIQKGKGKRNDCIQPRVYEAVMHVLDSIQGLPETLKGPLLYQTVWNIAYTLYQRRRIEGMSHEQKELKLDHAEELVCYGEGFETLPRNKCVLVKTGRGNDEEALHVARKVLLNNRERYNKQSKPQEHPPLVHINVEVSGELTNWDAFNDHVLSRLRTMLRPIHRVFSKDVRVLTTYSYKDQKRFYPVRIDSKEFLSETGEAGQQQSYRIDVTRSLVDQNFTEIELERRENAYTQHMLQEQSA
;
A
#
# COMPACT_ATOMS: atom_id res chain seq x y z
N MET A 1 30.94 -66.59 -16.33
CA MET A 1 32.20 -66.63 -17.11
C MET A 1 33.07 -65.48 -16.67
N SER A 2 33.93 -65.76 -15.68
CA SER A 2 35.40 -65.49 -15.60
C SER A 2 35.74 -64.01 -15.36
N ALA A 3 36.05 -63.58 -14.12
CA ALA A 3 37.23 -63.84 -13.27
C ALA A 3 38.52 -63.18 -13.83
N ALA A 4 39.04 -62.17 -13.09
CA ALA A 4 40.36 -62.18 -12.42
C ALA A 4 41.47 -61.55 -13.30
N ASP A 5 42.49 -60.81 -12.86
CA ASP A 5 43.04 -60.42 -11.55
C ASP A 5 44.03 -59.24 -11.77
N ALA A 6 44.37 -58.54 -10.68
CA ALA A 6 45.38 -57.47 -10.56
C ALA A 6 46.85 -57.99 -10.74
N PRO A 7 47.93 -57.16 -10.71
CA PRO A 7 48.42 -56.60 -9.44
C PRO A 7 49.13 -55.22 -9.48
N ASP A 8 49.37 -54.77 -8.25
CA ASP A 8 49.89 -53.53 -7.68
C ASP A 8 51.42 -53.63 -7.38
N ILE A 9 52.26 -52.62 -7.69
CA ILE A 9 53.51 -52.31 -6.94
C ILE A 9 53.89 -50.80 -6.99
N ARG A 10 54.08 -50.27 -5.77
CA ARG A 10 54.52 -48.97 -5.21
C ARG A 10 55.86 -48.35 -5.69
N ALA A 11 56.01 -47.02 -5.56
CA ALA A 11 56.80 -46.32 -4.50
C ALA A 11 57.10 -44.81 -4.77
N GLY A 12 57.04 -43.99 -3.70
CA GLY A 12 57.72 -42.67 -3.54
C GLY A 12 56.82 -41.41 -3.60
N SER A 13 56.34 -40.85 -2.48
CA SER A 13 56.88 -39.64 -1.77
C SER A 13 57.01 -38.40 -2.66
N THR A 14 56.50 -37.17 -2.42
CA THR A 14 56.23 -36.33 -1.22
C THR A 14 55.57 -35.06 -1.81
N GLU A 15 54.43 -34.51 -1.38
CA GLU A 15 54.26 -33.36 -0.47
C GLU A 15 52.79 -32.90 -0.65
N VAL A 16 51.91 -33.04 0.35
CA VAL A 16 51.44 -31.99 1.27
C VAL A 16 50.92 -30.72 0.59
N ILE A 17 49.61 -30.64 0.32
CA ILE A 17 48.75 -29.52 0.77
C ILE A 17 47.40 -30.09 1.18
N ARG A 18 47.04 -29.87 2.45
CA ARG A 18 45.78 -30.26 3.07
C ARG A 18 44.65 -29.35 2.61
N THR A 19 43.54 -29.92 2.15
CA THR A 19 42.19 -29.37 2.38
C THR A 19 41.34 -30.48 2.96
N ALA A 20 41.15 -30.44 4.28
CA ALA A 20 40.21 -31.29 4.99
C ALA A 20 39.05 -30.42 5.48
N ASP A 21 37.86 -30.97 5.32
CA ASP A 21 36.62 -30.74 6.05
C ASP A 21 36.70 -29.87 7.31
N HIS A 22 35.75 -28.95 7.41
CA HIS A 22 34.78 -28.75 8.49
C HIS A 22 33.82 -27.68 7.94
N GLY A 23 32.51 -27.67 8.12
CA GLY A 23 31.64 -28.23 9.13
C GLY A 23 30.39 -27.34 9.12
N ARG A 24 29.24 -27.88 9.51
CA ARG A 24 28.01 -27.11 9.74
C ARG A 24 28.31 -25.90 10.64
N GLU A 25 28.02 -24.70 10.17
CA GLU A 25 27.76 -23.55 11.04
C GLU A 25 26.54 -22.76 10.55
N SER A 26 25.80 -22.34 11.56
CA SER A 26 24.55 -21.62 11.58
C SER A 26 24.60 -20.29 10.83
N ALA A 27 23.63 -20.05 9.96
CA ALA A 27 23.30 -18.71 9.47
C ALA A 27 22.43 -17.98 10.52
N ASN A 28 23.04 -17.67 11.67
CA ASN A 28 22.65 -16.62 12.60
C ASN A 28 23.91 -15.75 12.77
N GLY A 29 23.87 -14.53 12.25
CA GLY A 29 24.98 -13.57 12.12
C GLY A 29 25.14 -13.18 10.64
N ASP A 30 25.03 -11.94 10.18
CA ASP A 30 25.05 -10.64 10.83
C ASP A 30 24.09 -9.71 10.07
N MET A 31 23.01 -9.27 10.73
CA MET A 31 22.14 -8.18 10.24
C MET A 31 22.26 -6.96 11.19
N GLU A 32 23.38 -6.84 11.90
CA GLU A 32 23.72 -5.72 12.79
C GLU A 32 24.76 -4.75 12.20
N GLN A 33 25.26 -4.97 10.97
CA GLN A 33 26.28 -4.09 10.37
C GLN A 33 25.79 -3.06 9.34
N TYR A 34 24.50 -3.00 9.02
CA TYR A 34 23.96 -1.95 8.13
C TYR A 34 23.62 -0.62 8.84
N HIS A 35 23.89 -0.49 10.14
CA HIS A 35 23.68 0.75 10.90
C HIS A 35 24.95 1.50 11.32
N ALA A 36 26.13 1.11 10.80
CA ALA A 36 27.37 1.81 11.11
C ALA A 36 28.23 1.99 9.86
N ILE A 37 28.03 3.11 9.15
CA ILE A 37 29.02 4.10 8.68
C ILE A 37 28.21 5.21 7.99
N VAL A 38 27.56 6.05 8.79
CA VAL A 38 27.24 7.43 8.38
C VAL A 38 27.83 8.31 9.48
N PRO A 39 28.75 9.24 9.18
CA PRO A 39 29.29 10.14 10.20
C PRO A 39 28.12 10.83 10.89
N ALA A 40 28.06 10.75 12.22
CA ALA A 40 27.02 11.41 13.01
C ALA A 40 26.89 12.88 12.55
N LEU A 41 25.79 13.20 11.88
CA LEU A 41 25.50 14.57 11.45
C LEU A 41 25.37 15.41 12.72
N THR A 42 26.32 16.33 12.93
CA THR A 42 26.22 17.29 14.03
C THR A 42 24.98 18.17 13.81
N SER A 43 24.35 18.63 14.90
CA SER A 43 23.14 19.49 14.83
C SER A 43 23.34 20.73 13.94
N ARG A 44 24.56 21.26 13.86
CA ARG A 44 24.92 22.38 12.98
C ARG A 44 24.90 22.01 11.48
N ASN A 45 25.37 20.82 11.12
CA ASN A 45 25.36 20.36 9.73
C ASN A 45 23.93 20.08 9.25
N THR A 46 23.09 19.48 10.10
CA THR A 46 21.67 19.25 9.78
C THR A 46 20.94 20.57 9.54
N MET A 47 21.10 21.58 10.40
CA MET A 47 20.47 22.89 10.19
C MET A 47 20.89 23.58 8.89
N ALA A 48 22.18 23.50 8.52
CA ALA A 48 22.67 24.06 7.27
C ALA A 48 22.04 23.37 6.04
N ILE A 49 21.99 22.03 6.05
CA ILE A 49 21.34 21.25 4.98
C ILE A 49 19.84 21.54 4.94
N THR A 50 19.17 21.62 6.09
CA THR A 50 17.74 21.97 6.17
C THR A 50 17.46 23.33 5.55
N ARG A 51 18.28 24.36 5.83
CA ARG A 51 18.15 25.68 5.19
C ARG A 51 18.30 25.61 3.66
N LEU A 52 19.24 24.81 3.16
CA LEU A 52 19.45 24.60 1.74
C LEU A 52 18.22 23.95 1.06
N ILE A 53 17.71 22.84 1.60
CA ILE A 53 16.59 22.10 0.99
C ILE A 53 15.26 22.85 1.10
N THR A 54 15.06 23.66 2.15
CA THR A 54 13.83 24.45 2.37
C THR A 54 13.85 25.79 1.65
N GLY A 55 15.02 26.27 1.23
CA GLY A 55 15.15 27.55 0.53
C GLY A 55 14.91 28.77 1.40
N GLN A 56 15.10 28.68 2.72
CA GLN A 56 14.85 29.77 3.66
C GLN A 56 15.62 31.06 3.30
N ASP A 57 16.77 30.96 2.62
CA ASP A 57 17.59 32.11 2.23
C ASP A 57 17.10 32.81 0.94
N THR A 58 16.12 32.26 0.22
CA THR A 58 15.58 32.82 -1.03
C THR A 58 14.09 33.16 -0.94
N MET A 59 13.54 33.36 0.27
CA MET A 59 12.12 33.67 0.44
C MET A 59 11.77 35.00 -0.23
N ASP A 60 11.18 34.91 -1.42
CA ASP A 60 10.58 36.03 -2.11
C ASP A 60 9.32 36.44 -1.32
N GLN A 61 9.33 37.66 -0.76
CA GLN A 61 8.23 38.20 0.05
C GLN A 61 6.94 38.47 -0.75
N SER A 62 6.89 38.02 -2.02
CA SER A 62 5.81 38.28 -2.98
C SER A 62 4.91 37.08 -3.30
N GLU A 63 5.03 35.94 -2.58
CA GLU A 63 4.16 34.79 -2.84
C GLU A 63 2.67 35.07 -2.53
N ASN A 64 1.79 34.80 -3.51
CA ASN A 64 0.33 34.92 -3.37
C ASN A 64 -0.18 34.02 -2.21
N PRO A 65 -1.11 34.53 -1.35
CA PRO A 65 -1.77 33.77 -0.27
C PRO A 65 -2.24 32.35 -0.61
N GLU A 66 -2.79 32.14 -1.79
CA GLU A 66 -3.24 30.81 -2.25
C GLU A 66 -2.10 29.79 -2.33
N THR A 67 -0.91 30.26 -2.72
CA THR A 67 0.30 29.44 -2.79
C THR A 67 0.83 29.10 -1.40
N LEU A 68 0.80 30.06 -0.47
CA LEU A 68 1.17 29.83 0.92
C LEU A 68 0.30 28.75 1.55
N ARG A 69 -1.01 28.76 1.28
CA ARG A 69 -1.95 27.73 1.76
C ARG A 69 -1.72 26.37 1.13
N ALA A 70 -1.44 26.31 -0.17
CA ALA A 70 -1.06 25.05 -0.83
C ALA A 70 0.23 24.47 -0.24
N ASN A 71 1.24 25.32 0.01
CA ASN A 71 2.49 24.91 0.66
C ASN A 71 2.24 24.41 2.10
N ALA A 72 1.40 25.11 2.88
CA ALA A 72 1.03 24.66 4.22
C ALA A 72 0.29 23.31 4.20
N PHE A 73 -0.55 23.07 3.20
CA PHE A 73 -1.18 21.76 3.00
C PHE A 73 -0.12 20.68 2.73
N PHE A 74 0.75 20.90 1.73
CA PHE A 74 1.78 19.92 1.37
C PHE A 74 2.77 19.65 2.52
N GLY A 75 3.12 20.66 3.32
CA GLY A 75 3.96 20.47 4.51
C GLY A 75 3.34 19.51 5.52
N ARG A 76 2.07 19.73 5.91
CA ARG A 76 1.36 18.80 6.80
C ARG A 76 1.24 17.40 6.19
N TYR A 77 0.86 17.33 4.92
CA TYR A 77 0.69 16.07 4.19
C TYR A 77 1.99 15.26 4.10
N LEU A 78 3.12 15.91 3.87
CA LEU A 78 4.44 15.27 3.85
C LEU A 78 4.90 14.87 5.26
N GLY A 79 4.63 15.69 6.27
CA GLY A 79 4.88 15.35 7.67
C GLY A 79 4.12 14.09 8.11
N GLU A 80 2.83 13.98 7.77
CA GLU A 80 2.01 12.78 7.98
C GLU A 80 2.63 11.54 7.29
N ASN A 81 3.13 11.68 6.06
CA ASN A 81 3.80 10.59 5.35
C ASN A 81 5.12 10.18 6.02
N VAL A 82 5.93 11.13 6.49
CA VAL A 82 7.19 10.84 7.19
C VAL A 82 6.92 10.04 8.46
N VAL A 83 5.93 10.44 9.27
CA VAL A 83 5.54 9.68 10.48
C VAL A 83 5.12 8.25 10.11
N ALA A 84 4.29 8.08 9.07
CA ALA A 84 3.89 6.76 8.61
C ALA A 84 5.07 5.92 8.10
N ALA A 85 6.03 6.54 7.39
CA ALA A 85 7.24 5.87 6.91
C ALA A 85 8.16 5.42 8.07
N GLU A 86 8.30 6.22 9.13
CA GLU A 86 9.02 5.81 10.35
C GLU A 86 8.35 4.62 11.03
N THR A 87 7.01 4.60 11.11
CA THR A 87 6.28 3.44 11.63
C THR A 87 6.56 2.20 10.78
N LEU A 88 6.53 2.31 9.44
CA LEU A 88 6.87 1.19 8.56
C LEU A 88 8.30 0.69 8.77
N SER A 89 9.26 1.61 8.90
CA SER A 89 10.67 1.28 9.12
C SER A 89 10.89 0.55 10.44
N SER A 90 10.36 1.09 11.53
CA SER A 90 10.44 0.48 12.87
C SER A 90 9.72 -0.86 12.98
N MET A 91 8.71 -1.11 12.13
CA MET A 91 7.96 -2.36 12.06
C MET A 91 8.39 -3.30 10.94
N SER A 92 9.55 -3.05 10.31
CA SER A 92 10.04 -3.83 9.17
C SER A 92 10.10 -5.35 9.44
N GLU A 93 10.42 -5.76 10.66
CA GLU A 93 10.43 -7.19 11.05
C GLU A 93 9.03 -7.81 11.03
N ILE A 94 8.03 -7.11 11.58
CA ILE A 94 6.62 -7.53 11.60
C ILE A 94 6.09 -7.64 10.17
N ILE A 95 6.42 -6.67 9.32
CA ILE A 95 6.03 -6.66 7.90
C ILE A 95 6.69 -7.81 7.13
N ARG A 96 7.99 -8.05 7.38
CA ARG A 96 8.74 -9.16 6.76
C ARG A 96 8.14 -10.51 7.15
N GLU A 97 7.73 -10.68 8.41
CA GLU A 97 7.10 -11.90 8.87
C GLU A 97 5.71 -12.10 8.24
N PHE A 98 4.93 -11.04 8.10
CA PHE A 98 3.67 -11.08 7.36
C PHE A 98 3.90 -11.53 5.91
N ARG A 99 4.84 -10.89 5.18
CA ARG A 99 5.15 -11.19 3.77
C ARG A 99 5.54 -12.65 3.52
N ARG A 100 6.09 -13.35 4.52
CA ARG A 100 6.45 -14.78 4.42
C ARG A 100 5.24 -15.71 4.48
N ARG A 101 4.12 -15.24 5.03
CA ARG A 101 2.92 -16.05 5.33
C ARG A 101 1.75 -15.77 4.40
N THR A 102 1.86 -14.72 3.59
CA THR A 102 0.82 -14.31 2.65
C THR A 102 1.25 -14.48 1.21
N PRO A 103 0.30 -14.67 0.27
CA PRO A 103 0.62 -14.67 -1.13
C PRO A 103 1.20 -13.32 -1.54
N ARG A 104 1.97 -13.29 -2.63
CA ARG A 104 2.26 -12.03 -3.31
C ARG A 104 1.01 -11.60 -4.05
N MET A 105 0.56 -10.38 -3.79
CA MET A 105 -0.76 -9.94 -4.21
C MET A 105 -0.68 -8.74 -5.16
N ILE A 106 -1.53 -8.79 -6.18
CA ILE A 106 -1.95 -7.62 -6.94
C ILE A 106 -3.44 -7.41 -6.79
N VAL A 107 -3.84 -6.20 -6.43
CA VAL A 107 -5.25 -5.81 -6.33
C VAL A 107 -5.53 -4.66 -7.28
N THR A 108 -6.43 -4.89 -8.23
CA THR A 108 -6.93 -3.86 -9.17
C THR A 108 -8.24 -3.30 -8.64
N LYS A 109 -8.39 -1.97 -8.65
CA LYS A 109 -9.57 -1.31 -8.07
C LYS A 109 -9.81 0.08 -8.65
N CYS A 110 -10.98 0.65 -8.34
CA CYS A 110 -11.31 2.02 -8.73
C CYS A 110 -10.33 3.06 -8.14
N ILE A 111 -10.16 4.23 -8.77
CA ILE A 111 -9.41 5.39 -8.23
C ILE A 111 -10.05 6.05 -6.99
N ASP A 112 -11.31 5.73 -6.72
CA ASP A 112 -12.15 6.24 -5.62
C ASP A 112 -11.42 6.21 -4.25
N GLY A 113 -11.39 7.34 -3.54
CA GLY A 113 -10.70 7.49 -2.26
C GLY A 113 -11.31 6.65 -1.13
N ARG A 114 -12.56 6.21 -1.24
CA ARG A 114 -13.27 5.41 -0.23
C ARG A 114 -12.73 3.98 -0.14
N VAL A 115 -12.20 3.47 -1.25
CA VAL A 115 -11.56 2.15 -1.38
C VAL A 115 -10.03 2.24 -1.45
N HIS A 116 -9.46 3.32 -0.91
CA HIS A 116 -8.02 3.56 -0.89
C HIS A 116 -7.25 2.53 -0.03
N GLY A 117 -6.05 2.16 -0.50
CA GLY A 117 -5.12 1.29 0.24
C GLY A 117 -5.68 -0.09 0.59
N SER A 118 -5.12 -0.71 1.61
CA SER A 118 -5.54 -2.01 2.13
C SER A 118 -6.61 -1.91 3.24
N LYS A 119 -7.05 -0.69 3.58
CA LYS A 119 -7.82 -0.42 4.80
C LYS A 119 -9.10 -1.27 4.87
N GLY A 120 -9.22 -2.02 5.95
CA GLY A 120 -10.36 -2.88 6.23
C GLY A 120 -10.35 -4.24 5.54
N LYS A 121 -9.36 -4.52 4.69
CA LYS A 121 -9.21 -5.83 4.04
C LYS A 121 -8.19 -6.73 4.74
N GLY A 122 -7.41 -6.20 5.68
CA GLY A 122 -6.43 -6.99 6.43
C GLY A 122 -5.20 -7.25 5.57
N TYR A 123 -4.58 -6.18 5.08
CA TYR A 123 -3.31 -6.30 4.39
C TYR A 123 -2.40 -5.19 4.88
N PRO A 124 -1.22 -5.50 5.45
CA PRO A 124 -0.24 -4.51 5.78
C PRO A 124 0.13 -3.68 4.56
N GLN A 125 0.29 -2.39 4.78
CA GLN A 125 0.90 -1.50 3.80
C GLN A 125 2.24 -2.09 3.37
N THR A 126 2.61 -1.84 2.11
CA THR A 126 3.81 -2.38 1.42
C THR A 126 3.77 -3.85 1.01
N CYS A 127 2.76 -4.64 1.43
CA CYS A 127 2.68 -6.07 1.05
C CYS A 127 1.88 -6.33 -0.24
N ILE A 128 1.17 -5.32 -0.76
CA ILE A 128 0.31 -5.43 -1.93
C ILE A 128 0.72 -4.46 -3.01
N SER A 129 0.75 -4.95 -4.25
CA SER A 129 0.79 -4.12 -5.43
C SER A 129 -0.63 -3.69 -5.81
N PHE A 130 -0.93 -2.41 -5.74
CA PHE A 130 -2.21 -1.90 -6.22
C PHE A 130 -2.12 -1.45 -7.67
N SER A 131 -3.14 -1.72 -8.48
CA SER A 131 -3.45 -1.03 -9.73
C SER A 131 -4.74 -0.25 -9.57
N ARG A 132 -4.80 0.99 -10.08
CA ARG A 132 -6.01 1.84 -9.93
C ARG A 132 -6.34 2.66 -11.16
N THR A 133 -7.59 2.53 -11.61
CA THR A 133 -8.16 3.22 -12.77
C THR A 133 -9.66 3.45 -12.54
N GLU A 134 -10.29 4.41 -13.21
CA GLU A 134 -11.70 4.76 -12.98
C GLU A 134 -12.61 3.55 -13.23
N GLY A 135 -13.48 3.23 -12.26
CA GLY A 135 -14.35 2.05 -12.34
C GLY A 135 -13.61 0.71 -12.41
N ASN A 136 -12.29 0.69 -12.24
CA ASN A 136 -11.43 -0.45 -12.58
C ASN A 136 -11.45 -0.83 -14.07
N ASN A 137 -11.72 0.15 -14.95
CA ASN A 137 -11.62 0.00 -16.41
C ASN A 137 -10.16 -0.01 -16.85
N VAL A 138 -9.65 -1.20 -17.21
CA VAL A 138 -8.29 -1.40 -17.72
C VAL A 138 -8.33 -1.77 -19.19
N ASP A 139 -7.44 -1.22 -20.00
CA ASP A 139 -7.17 -1.73 -21.35
C ASP A 139 -6.46 -3.09 -21.26
N LEU A 140 -7.17 -4.14 -21.66
CA LEU A 140 -6.71 -5.53 -21.63
C LEU A 140 -5.89 -5.92 -22.86
N ASN A 141 -5.60 -4.99 -23.77
CA ASN A 141 -4.68 -5.24 -24.87
C ASN A 141 -3.29 -5.60 -24.31
N LEU A 142 -2.62 -6.59 -24.92
CA LEU A 142 -1.25 -6.99 -24.55
C LEU A 142 -0.23 -5.86 -24.76
N SER A 143 -0.56 -4.85 -25.58
CA SER A 143 0.25 -3.63 -25.72
C SER A 143 0.24 -2.74 -24.47
N ASN A 144 -0.72 -2.92 -23.54
CA ASN A 144 -0.70 -2.29 -22.23
C ASN A 144 0.33 -2.97 -21.31
N THR A 145 1.60 -2.81 -21.67
CA THR A 145 2.74 -3.45 -21.00
C THR A 145 2.82 -3.08 -19.53
N GLN A 146 2.34 -1.91 -19.11
CA GLN A 146 2.37 -1.50 -17.71
C GLN A 146 1.43 -2.34 -16.83
N PHE A 147 0.24 -2.67 -17.33
CA PHE A 147 -0.70 -3.53 -16.62
C PHE A 147 -0.15 -4.96 -16.50
N TRP A 148 0.24 -5.55 -17.63
CA TRP A 148 0.74 -6.94 -17.66
C TRP A 148 2.06 -7.11 -16.89
N ASN A 149 3.02 -6.20 -17.06
CA ASN A 149 4.27 -6.22 -16.29
C ASN A 149 4.03 -6.12 -14.77
N ARG A 150 2.95 -5.47 -14.32
CA ARG A 150 2.63 -5.40 -12.89
C ARG A 150 2.20 -6.78 -12.35
N ILE A 151 1.46 -7.55 -13.15
CA ILE A 151 1.07 -8.92 -12.81
C ILE A 151 2.32 -9.82 -12.83
N ASP A 152 3.12 -9.76 -13.90
CA ASP A 152 4.34 -10.55 -14.05
C ASP A 152 5.31 -10.36 -12.88
N ARG A 153 5.50 -9.11 -12.42
CA ARG A 153 6.35 -8.82 -11.26
C ARG A 153 5.88 -9.49 -9.99
N VAL A 154 4.56 -9.58 -9.76
CA VAL A 154 4.01 -10.23 -8.57
C VAL A 154 4.12 -11.76 -8.67
N VAL A 155 3.93 -12.31 -9.87
CA VAL A 155 4.16 -13.74 -10.15
C VAL A 155 5.63 -14.11 -9.92
N GLU A 156 6.56 -13.33 -10.45
CA GLU A 156 7.99 -13.53 -10.25
C GLU A 156 8.42 -13.35 -8.79
N ASP A 157 7.81 -12.40 -8.07
CA ASP A 157 8.02 -12.23 -6.62
C ASP A 157 7.54 -13.46 -5.84
N ALA A 158 6.38 -14.04 -6.21
CA ALA A 158 5.86 -15.25 -5.58
C ALA A 158 6.76 -16.46 -5.81
N LYS A 159 7.22 -16.66 -7.06
CA LYS A 159 8.15 -17.76 -7.41
C LYS A 159 9.41 -17.73 -6.55
N ARG A 160 9.95 -16.54 -6.27
CA ARG A 160 11.20 -16.37 -5.51
C ARG A 160 11.01 -16.49 -4.00
N HIS A 161 9.92 -15.93 -3.47
CA HIS A 161 9.80 -15.70 -2.03
C HIS A 161 8.73 -16.51 -1.32
N THR A 162 7.75 -17.07 -2.04
CA THR A 162 6.68 -17.89 -1.48
C THR A 162 6.47 -19.17 -2.31
N PRO A 163 7.52 -20.01 -2.48
CA PRO A 163 7.44 -21.20 -3.33
C PRO A 163 6.32 -22.14 -2.86
N GLY A 164 5.50 -22.62 -3.81
CA GLY A 164 4.33 -23.46 -3.54
C GLY A 164 3.05 -22.69 -3.15
N MET A 165 3.12 -21.37 -3.02
CA MET A 165 1.94 -20.50 -2.89
C MET A 165 1.83 -19.63 -4.15
N PRO A 166 0.77 -19.77 -4.95
CA PRO A 166 0.60 -18.93 -6.14
C PRO A 166 0.45 -17.47 -5.73
N ALA A 167 0.87 -16.58 -6.64
CA ALA A 167 0.47 -15.18 -6.56
C ALA A 167 -1.06 -15.07 -6.58
N LEU A 168 -1.59 -13.99 -6.02
CA LEU A 168 -3.03 -13.74 -5.96
C LEU A 168 -3.35 -12.44 -6.68
N PHE A 169 -4.18 -12.54 -7.71
CA PHE A 169 -4.78 -11.39 -8.40
C PHE A 169 -6.22 -11.23 -7.92
N ILE A 170 -6.58 -10.01 -7.50
CA ILE A 170 -7.96 -9.65 -7.16
C ILE A 170 -8.39 -8.40 -7.92
N ALA A 171 -9.43 -8.51 -8.76
CA ALA A 171 -10.10 -7.35 -9.34
C ALA A 171 -11.34 -6.95 -8.53
N LEU A 172 -11.35 -5.73 -7.98
CA LEU A 172 -12.42 -5.25 -7.11
C LEU A 172 -13.17 -4.08 -7.73
N GLY A 173 -14.46 -4.30 -7.98
CA GLY A 173 -15.43 -3.22 -8.16
C GLY A 173 -15.85 -2.67 -6.79
N HIS A 174 -16.69 -1.65 -6.80
CA HIS A 174 -17.27 -1.14 -5.56
C HIS A 174 -18.72 -0.73 -5.73
N ARG A 175 -19.47 -0.87 -4.63
CA ARG A 175 -20.88 -0.51 -4.49
C ARG A 175 -21.08 0.29 -3.21
N SER A 176 -22.28 0.82 -3.01
CA SER A 176 -22.68 1.51 -1.80
C SER A 176 -24.18 1.29 -1.58
N GLY A 177 -24.59 0.98 -0.35
CA GLY A 177 -25.99 0.79 0.01
C GLY A 177 -26.68 2.07 0.50
N HIS A 178 -25.91 3.02 1.04
CA HIS A 178 -26.39 4.26 1.64
C HIS A 178 -25.79 5.53 1.00
N GLY A 179 -24.61 5.42 0.41
CA GLY A 179 -23.95 6.49 -0.33
C GLY A 179 -24.12 6.35 -1.86
N HIS A 180 -23.10 6.75 -2.61
CA HIS A 180 -23.09 6.65 -4.07
C HIS A 180 -22.17 5.52 -4.53
N GLY A 181 -22.67 4.62 -5.37
CA GLY A 181 -21.88 3.54 -5.96
C GLY A 181 -20.80 4.04 -6.93
N CYS A 182 -20.32 3.17 -7.82
CA CYS A 182 -19.29 3.56 -8.79
C CYS A 182 -19.84 4.54 -9.85
N ALA A 183 -19.37 5.79 -9.81
CA ALA A 183 -19.78 6.82 -10.77
C ALA A 183 -19.37 6.49 -12.22
N ALA A 184 -18.23 5.83 -12.42
CA ALA A 184 -17.76 5.43 -13.75
C ALA A 184 -18.69 4.41 -14.43
N HIS A 185 -19.47 3.68 -13.64
CA HIS A 185 -20.46 2.71 -14.11
C HIS A 185 -21.90 3.22 -13.99
N GLY A 186 -22.08 4.54 -13.83
CA GLY A 186 -23.40 5.16 -13.71
C GLY A 186 -24.18 4.71 -12.47
N LEU A 187 -23.47 4.43 -11.37
CA LEU A 187 -24.04 3.90 -10.11
C LEU A 187 -24.72 2.53 -10.28
N ASN A 188 -24.38 1.78 -11.33
CA ASN A 188 -24.89 0.44 -11.56
C ASN A 188 -23.91 -0.62 -11.04
N ASP A 189 -24.30 -1.30 -9.97
CA ASP A 189 -23.50 -2.34 -9.31
C ASP A 189 -23.24 -3.57 -10.21
N GLU A 190 -24.19 -3.92 -11.08
CA GLU A 190 -24.04 -5.05 -12.01
C GLU A 190 -22.97 -4.74 -13.06
N LYS A 191 -22.98 -3.52 -13.62
CA LYS A 191 -21.93 -3.08 -14.55
C LYS A 191 -20.56 -3.01 -13.88
N ALA A 192 -20.51 -2.55 -12.63
CA ALA A 192 -19.27 -2.51 -11.85
C ALA A 192 -18.71 -3.92 -11.59
N LEU A 193 -19.57 -4.89 -11.27
CA LEU A 193 -19.19 -6.29 -11.12
C LEU A 193 -18.74 -6.90 -12.45
N ASP A 194 -19.48 -6.62 -13.53
CA ASP A 194 -19.19 -7.16 -14.86
C ASP A 194 -17.82 -6.71 -15.38
N ALA A 195 -17.48 -5.43 -15.19
CA ALA A 195 -16.18 -4.89 -15.59
C ALA A 195 -15.00 -5.66 -14.96
N VAL A 196 -15.09 -5.96 -13.66
CA VAL A 196 -14.02 -6.70 -12.95
C VAL A 196 -14.06 -8.20 -13.21
N ARG A 197 -15.23 -8.76 -13.52
CA ARG A 197 -15.37 -10.14 -14.00
C ARG A 197 -14.65 -10.32 -15.33
N VAL A 198 -14.91 -9.44 -16.31
CA VAL A 198 -14.25 -9.46 -17.64
C VAL A 198 -12.74 -9.32 -17.50
N GLN A 199 -12.26 -8.43 -16.63
CA GLN A 199 -10.83 -8.30 -16.35
C GLN A 199 -10.23 -9.60 -15.78
N ALA A 200 -10.88 -10.20 -14.78
CA ALA A 200 -10.39 -11.44 -14.17
C ALA A 200 -10.40 -12.62 -15.16
N GLU A 201 -11.41 -12.71 -16.02
CA GLU A 201 -11.47 -13.73 -17.09
C GLU A 201 -10.34 -13.58 -18.10
N ALA A 202 -10.04 -12.35 -18.53
CA ALA A 202 -8.91 -12.10 -19.43
C ALA A 202 -7.57 -12.47 -18.79
N VAL A 203 -7.36 -12.16 -17.50
CA VAL A 203 -6.14 -12.56 -16.79
C VAL A 203 -6.06 -14.09 -16.67
N ARG A 204 -7.16 -14.77 -16.33
CA ARG A 204 -7.21 -16.25 -16.29
C ARG A 204 -6.87 -16.88 -17.64
N GLU A 205 -7.33 -16.29 -18.74
CA GLU A 205 -7.03 -16.75 -20.09
C GLU A 205 -5.52 -16.71 -20.37
N ILE A 206 -4.89 -15.57 -20.11
CA ILE A 206 -3.46 -15.35 -20.35
C ILE A 206 -2.61 -16.29 -19.50
N TYR A 207 -2.92 -16.44 -18.21
CA TYR A 207 -2.15 -17.28 -17.28
C TYR A 207 -2.70 -18.71 -17.17
N ARG A 208 -3.54 -19.19 -18.10
CA ARG A 208 -4.15 -20.54 -18.01
C ARG A 208 -3.11 -21.65 -17.88
N LYS A 209 -2.01 -21.56 -18.64
CA LYS A 209 -0.92 -22.55 -18.62
C LYS A 209 -0.02 -22.42 -17.38
N GLU A 210 -0.20 -21.34 -16.63
CA GLU A 210 0.55 -20.95 -15.44
C GLU A 210 -0.40 -20.86 -14.23
N SER A 211 -1.47 -21.66 -14.21
CA SER A 211 -2.48 -21.64 -13.14
C SER A 211 -1.93 -21.93 -11.76
N ASP A 212 -0.80 -22.65 -11.69
CA ASP A 212 -0.09 -22.95 -10.44
C ASP A 212 0.71 -21.75 -9.91
N LEU A 213 0.88 -20.71 -10.74
CA LEU A 213 1.66 -19.51 -10.44
C LEU A 213 0.79 -18.30 -10.09
N LEU A 214 -0.45 -18.25 -10.58
CA LEU A 214 -1.39 -17.16 -10.34
C LEU A 214 -2.81 -17.65 -10.12
N PHE A 215 -3.38 -17.33 -8.96
CA PHE A 215 -4.80 -17.53 -8.67
C PHE A 215 -5.55 -16.21 -8.84
N VAL A 216 -6.68 -16.24 -9.55
CA VAL A 216 -7.37 -15.01 -10.02
C VAL A 216 -8.81 -14.96 -9.51
N ILE A 217 -9.12 -13.92 -8.75
CA ILE A 217 -10.42 -13.66 -8.12
C ILE A 217 -10.95 -12.31 -8.60
N HIS A 218 -12.27 -12.15 -8.65
CA HIS A 218 -12.90 -10.82 -8.76
C HIS A 218 -13.91 -10.61 -7.64
N GLY A 219 -14.38 -9.39 -7.42
CA GLY A 219 -15.28 -9.12 -6.31
C GLY A 219 -15.77 -7.69 -6.23
N MET A 220 -16.48 -7.40 -5.14
CA MET A 220 -17.03 -6.09 -4.83
C MET A 220 -16.68 -5.68 -3.41
N THR A 221 -16.30 -4.42 -3.23
CA THR A 221 -16.24 -3.78 -1.92
C THR A 221 -17.47 -2.89 -1.70
N ASN A 222 -18.15 -3.05 -0.58
CA ASN A 222 -19.12 -2.05 -0.14
C ASN A 222 -18.35 -0.85 0.43
N THR A 223 -18.50 0.34 -0.16
CA THR A 223 -17.77 1.52 0.32
C THR A 223 -18.28 2.02 1.66
N ASP A 224 -19.46 1.61 2.12
CA ASP A 224 -20.05 2.16 3.32
C ASP A 224 -19.41 1.53 4.56
N ASP A 225 -19.57 0.22 4.70
CA ASP A 225 -19.04 -0.55 5.84
C ASP A 225 -17.75 -1.31 5.53
N MET A 226 -17.26 -1.25 4.28
CA MET A 226 -16.05 -1.92 3.81
C MET A 226 -16.14 -3.45 3.71
N SER A 227 -17.35 -4.01 3.79
CA SER A 227 -17.58 -5.43 3.54
C SER A 227 -17.03 -5.84 2.18
N GLU A 228 -16.55 -7.07 2.09
CA GLU A 228 -16.04 -7.68 0.87
C GLU A 228 -16.88 -8.87 0.44
N ARG A 229 -17.12 -8.94 -0.87
CA ARG A 229 -17.57 -10.14 -1.57
C ARG A 229 -16.52 -10.52 -2.61
N LEU A 230 -15.99 -11.73 -2.49
CA LEU A 230 -15.07 -12.34 -3.45
C LEU A 230 -15.78 -13.46 -4.21
N VAL A 231 -15.54 -13.52 -5.52
CA VAL A 231 -16.14 -14.47 -6.46
C VAL A 231 -15.02 -15.29 -7.10
N PHE A 232 -15.06 -16.60 -6.86
CA PHE A 232 -14.04 -17.55 -7.27
C PHE A 232 -14.27 -18.05 -8.72
N PRO A 233 -13.29 -18.71 -9.35
CA PRO A 233 -13.42 -19.19 -10.73
C PRO A 233 -14.61 -20.13 -10.98
N ASP A 234 -15.01 -20.90 -9.96
CA ASP A 234 -16.15 -21.82 -9.99
C ASP A 234 -17.50 -21.14 -9.73
N GLY A 235 -17.51 -19.81 -9.51
CA GLY A 235 -18.70 -19.03 -9.17
C GLY A 235 -19.07 -19.04 -7.69
N SER A 236 -18.33 -19.75 -6.84
CA SER A 236 -18.51 -19.71 -5.39
C SER A 236 -18.23 -18.29 -4.86
N GLU A 237 -18.97 -17.89 -3.83
CA GLU A 237 -18.85 -16.56 -3.23
C GLU A 237 -18.42 -16.62 -1.77
N LEU A 238 -17.39 -15.84 -1.41
CA LEU A 238 -17.05 -15.53 -0.03
C LEU A 238 -17.50 -14.10 0.27
N ASP A 239 -18.62 -13.98 0.97
CA ASP A 239 -19.32 -12.72 1.21
C ASP A 239 -19.44 -12.47 2.72
N THR A 240 -18.65 -11.52 3.20
CA THR A 240 -18.60 -11.15 4.62
C THR A 240 -19.92 -10.57 5.13
N GLU A 241 -20.67 -9.88 4.28
CA GLU A 241 -21.97 -9.31 4.61
C GLU A 241 -23.00 -10.42 4.84
N LYS A 242 -22.99 -11.46 3.98
CA LYS A 242 -23.83 -12.65 4.14
C LYS A 242 -23.46 -13.47 5.38
N ILE A 243 -22.16 -13.62 5.66
CA ILE A 243 -21.69 -14.32 6.86
C ILE A 243 -22.16 -13.59 8.12
N ILE A 244 -21.97 -12.27 8.21
CA ILE A 244 -22.45 -11.45 9.34
C ILE A 244 -23.96 -11.61 9.51
N ALA A 245 -24.75 -11.43 8.44
CA ALA A 245 -26.20 -11.53 8.48
C ALA A 245 -26.71 -12.93 8.89
N THR A 246 -25.92 -13.98 8.65
CA THR A 246 -26.24 -15.34 9.08
C THR A 246 -26.00 -15.49 10.58
N MET A 247 -24.85 -15.00 11.08
CA MET A 247 -24.50 -15.05 12.50
C MET A 247 -25.47 -14.25 13.38
N GLU A 248 -25.91 -13.08 12.91
CA GLU A 248 -26.86 -12.21 13.62
C GLU A 248 -28.24 -12.86 13.85
N LYS A 249 -28.65 -13.81 13.00
CA LYS A 249 -29.93 -14.52 13.16
C LYS A 249 -29.92 -15.52 14.31
N GLU A 250 -28.74 -16.05 14.64
CA GLU A 250 -28.60 -17.10 15.63
C GLU A 250 -28.33 -16.51 17.02
N THR A 251 -27.55 -15.42 17.09
CA THR A 251 -27.16 -14.75 18.33
C THR A 251 -26.74 -13.29 18.05
N PRO A 252 -26.64 -12.43 19.08
CA PRO A 252 -26.02 -11.12 18.92
C PRO A 252 -24.62 -11.20 18.27
N PHE A 253 -24.42 -10.46 17.18
CA PHE A 253 -23.17 -10.40 16.43
C PHE A 253 -22.99 -9.03 15.80
N HIS A 254 -22.73 -8.03 16.64
CA HIS A 254 -22.71 -6.61 16.25
C HIS A 254 -21.43 -5.89 16.67
N HIS A 255 -20.58 -6.55 17.46
CA HIS A 255 -19.32 -6.02 17.94
C HIS A 255 -18.13 -6.72 17.27
N PRO A 256 -17.05 -6.00 16.89
CA PRO A 256 -15.82 -6.64 16.38
C PRO A 256 -15.27 -7.74 17.28
N ALA A 257 -15.43 -7.60 18.60
CA ALA A 257 -15.02 -8.61 19.59
C ALA A 257 -15.81 -9.92 19.45
N ASP A 258 -17.03 -9.90 18.91
CA ASP A 258 -17.84 -11.11 18.72
C ASP A 258 -17.22 -12.07 17.69
N VAL A 259 -16.23 -11.62 16.92
CA VAL A 259 -15.46 -12.43 15.97
C VAL A 259 -14.45 -13.34 16.67
N PHE A 260 -14.03 -12.97 17.89
CA PHE A 260 -12.92 -13.60 18.59
C PHE A 260 -13.34 -14.31 19.88
N GLN A 261 -12.56 -15.29 20.30
CA GLN A 261 -12.84 -16.05 21.52
C GLN A 261 -12.62 -15.20 22.79
N PRO A 262 -13.42 -15.40 23.86
CA PRO A 262 -13.27 -14.63 25.11
C PRO A 262 -11.87 -14.71 25.70
N ASP A 263 -11.29 -15.91 25.80
CA ASP A 263 -9.95 -16.11 26.38
C ASP A 263 -8.86 -15.37 25.59
N PHE A 264 -9.01 -15.24 24.27
CA PHE A 264 -8.12 -14.43 23.44
C PHE A 264 -8.29 -12.94 23.70
N LEU A 265 -9.53 -12.47 23.83
CA LEU A 265 -9.84 -11.06 24.07
C LEU A 265 -9.25 -10.54 25.39
N ASP A 266 -9.16 -11.40 26.39
CA ASP A 266 -8.78 -11.04 27.76
C ASP A 266 -7.30 -11.27 28.08
N ARG A 267 -6.54 -11.94 27.21
CA ARG A 267 -5.10 -12.19 27.39
C ARG A 267 -4.23 -11.22 26.59
N ARG A 268 -2.97 -11.07 27.01
CA ARG A 268 -1.92 -10.43 26.20
C ARG A 268 -1.55 -11.30 25.01
N LEU A 269 -1.03 -10.66 23.96
CA LEU A 269 -0.52 -11.40 22.80
C LEU A 269 0.68 -12.24 23.23
N ASP A 270 0.73 -13.49 22.78
CA ASP A 270 1.84 -14.41 23.02
C ASP A 270 2.99 -14.25 22.01
N ASP A 271 3.06 -13.08 21.37
CA ASP A 271 4.09 -12.69 20.42
C ASP A 271 4.77 -11.42 20.94
N ASP A 272 6.03 -11.53 21.39
CA ASP A 272 6.75 -10.41 22.00
C ASP A 272 6.88 -9.20 21.08
N ALA A 273 6.99 -9.42 19.75
CA ALA A 273 7.09 -8.34 18.78
C ALA A 273 5.77 -7.60 18.64
N ALA A 274 4.65 -8.31 18.44
CA ALA A 274 3.33 -7.71 18.35
C ALA A 274 2.91 -7.07 19.69
N ASP A 275 3.10 -7.76 20.82
CA ASP A 275 2.74 -7.28 22.16
C ASP A 275 3.44 -5.95 22.49
N ARG A 276 4.74 -5.82 22.17
CA ARG A 276 5.48 -4.57 22.30
C ARG A 276 4.87 -3.44 21.48
N ASN A 277 4.49 -3.72 20.23
CA ASN A 277 3.98 -2.72 19.30
C ASN A 277 2.52 -2.33 19.57
N VAL A 278 1.76 -3.14 20.31
CA VAL A 278 0.43 -2.76 20.81
C VAL A 278 0.47 -2.19 22.24
N GLY A 279 1.66 -2.00 22.82
CA GLY A 279 1.82 -1.44 24.16
C GLY A 279 1.29 -2.34 25.29
N GLY A 280 1.29 -3.66 25.08
CA GLY A 280 0.77 -4.63 26.06
C GLY A 280 -0.75 -4.62 26.22
N LEU A 281 -1.48 -3.94 25.33
CA LEU A 281 -2.94 -3.93 25.34
C LEU A 281 -3.50 -5.32 24.98
N ALA A 282 -4.52 -5.74 25.73
CA ALA A 282 -5.31 -6.93 25.38
C ALA A 282 -6.19 -6.66 24.14
N PRO A 283 -6.52 -7.67 23.31
CA PRO A 283 -7.33 -7.48 22.10
C PRO A 283 -8.69 -6.84 22.35
N ARG A 284 -9.33 -7.07 23.50
CA ARG A 284 -10.57 -6.39 23.87
C ARG A 284 -10.42 -4.86 23.86
N ALA A 285 -9.40 -4.35 24.55
CA ALA A 285 -9.14 -2.91 24.64
C ALA A 285 -8.85 -2.28 23.27
N MET A 286 -8.22 -3.02 22.36
CA MET A 286 -7.90 -2.54 21.01
C MET A 286 -9.13 -2.47 20.08
N LEU A 287 -10.22 -3.16 20.42
CA LEU A 287 -11.46 -3.25 19.64
C LEU A 287 -12.58 -2.34 20.15
N GLU A 288 -12.38 -1.66 21.28
CA GLU A 288 -13.39 -0.83 21.93
C GLU A 288 -13.41 0.62 21.41
N GLY A 289 -14.61 1.20 21.35
CA GLY A 289 -14.82 2.62 21.04
C GLY A 289 -14.82 2.98 19.54
N SER A 290 -15.16 4.25 19.25
CA SER A 290 -15.16 4.81 17.90
C SER A 290 -13.75 4.94 17.30
N ASP A 291 -12.75 5.09 18.16
CA ASP A 291 -11.34 5.22 17.81
C ASP A 291 -10.50 3.98 18.17
N ALA A 292 -11.13 2.80 18.07
CA ALA A 292 -10.50 1.48 18.32
C ALA A 292 -9.07 1.40 17.75
N PRO A 293 -8.04 1.26 18.62
CA PRO A 293 -6.63 1.27 18.21
C PRO A 293 -6.31 0.28 17.09
N MET A 294 -6.91 -0.91 17.10
CA MET A 294 -6.70 -1.94 16.07
C MET A 294 -6.93 -1.47 14.63
N TYR A 295 -7.72 -0.40 14.44
CA TYR A 295 -8.09 0.11 13.11
C TYR A 295 -7.69 1.56 12.86
N ARG A 296 -7.31 2.29 13.91
CA ARG A 296 -7.06 3.74 13.86
C ARG A 296 -5.61 4.09 14.15
N ASP A 297 -4.95 3.32 14.99
CA ASP A 297 -3.53 3.44 15.24
C ASP A 297 -2.77 2.56 14.24
N PHE A 298 -1.83 3.17 13.51
CA PHE A 298 -1.16 2.49 12.40
C PHE A 298 -0.23 1.37 12.90
N GLN A 299 0.49 1.63 13.98
CA GLN A 299 1.40 0.65 14.59
C GLN A 299 0.63 -0.55 15.14
N THR A 300 -0.43 -0.31 15.91
CA THR A 300 -1.30 -1.34 16.46
C THR A 300 -1.95 -2.18 15.35
N ALA A 301 -2.45 -1.55 14.29
CA ALA A 301 -3.05 -2.25 13.15
C ALA A 301 -2.04 -3.22 12.50
N LEU A 302 -0.83 -2.76 12.17
CA LEU A 302 0.21 -3.59 11.55
C LEU A 302 0.61 -4.78 12.45
N ALA A 303 0.73 -4.56 13.76
CA ALA A 303 1.06 -5.62 14.72
C ALA A 303 -0.03 -6.69 14.77
N MET A 304 -1.30 -6.26 14.81
CA MET A 304 -2.45 -7.16 14.84
C MET A 304 -2.66 -7.90 13.52
N GLU A 305 -2.42 -7.26 12.38
CA GLU A 305 -2.47 -7.92 11.07
C GLU A 305 -1.45 -9.06 10.97
N SER A 306 -0.21 -8.82 11.42
CA SER A 306 0.85 -9.84 11.46
C SER A 306 0.58 -10.95 12.46
N TYR A 307 0.10 -10.61 13.66
CA TYR A 307 -0.28 -11.60 14.66
C TYR A 307 -1.39 -12.52 14.14
N LEU A 308 -2.46 -11.95 13.58
CA LEU A 308 -3.62 -12.74 13.14
C LEU A 308 -3.28 -13.63 11.94
N VAL A 309 -2.48 -13.18 10.97
CA VAL A 309 -2.05 -14.07 9.87
C VAL A 309 -1.20 -15.24 10.36
N ARG A 310 -0.38 -15.03 11.40
CA ARG A 310 0.39 -16.10 12.04
C ARG A 310 -0.54 -17.11 12.71
N GLU A 311 -1.56 -16.64 13.43
CA GLU A 311 -2.53 -17.51 14.10
C GLU A 311 -3.39 -18.28 13.10
N THR A 312 -3.95 -17.64 12.06
CA THR A 312 -4.75 -18.36 11.05
C THR A 312 -3.93 -19.39 10.29
N ALA A 313 -2.65 -19.12 10.02
CA ALA A 313 -1.76 -20.11 9.42
C ALA A 313 -1.55 -21.33 10.33
N LYS A 314 -1.43 -21.15 11.65
CA LYS A 314 -1.36 -22.25 12.63
C LYS A 314 -2.67 -23.03 12.67
N ILE A 315 -3.80 -22.34 12.71
CA ILE A 315 -5.14 -22.93 12.73
C ILE A 315 -5.36 -23.79 11.48
N GLN A 316 -5.05 -23.26 10.30
CA GLN A 316 -5.19 -23.99 9.04
C GLN A 316 -4.30 -25.24 9.01
N LYS A 317 -3.03 -25.11 9.39
CA LYS A 317 -2.10 -26.26 9.47
C LYS A 317 -2.59 -27.32 10.48
N GLY A 318 -3.21 -26.88 11.57
CA GLY A 318 -3.79 -27.74 12.60
C GLY A 318 -5.19 -28.25 12.29
N LYS A 319 -5.77 -27.90 11.13
CA LYS A 319 -7.16 -28.21 10.74
C LYS A 319 -8.18 -27.80 11.82
N GLY A 320 -8.03 -26.59 12.38
CA GLY A 320 -8.93 -26.04 13.38
C GLY A 320 -8.71 -26.50 14.82
N LYS A 321 -7.90 -27.55 15.08
CA LYS A 321 -7.73 -28.13 16.43
C LYS A 321 -7.05 -27.21 17.46
N ARG A 322 -6.41 -26.14 17.01
CA ARG A 322 -5.72 -25.13 17.84
C ARG A 322 -6.29 -23.73 17.55
N ASN A 323 -7.59 -23.65 17.30
CA ASN A 323 -8.25 -22.38 17.17
C ASN A 323 -8.42 -21.77 18.56
N ASP A 324 -7.46 -20.92 18.93
CA ASP A 324 -7.41 -20.26 20.24
C ASP A 324 -7.73 -18.76 20.13
N CYS A 325 -8.15 -18.26 18.96
CA CYS A 325 -8.38 -16.83 18.73
C CYS A 325 -9.70 -16.50 18.02
N ILE A 326 -10.15 -17.29 17.05
CA ILE A 326 -11.38 -17.02 16.28
C ILE A 326 -12.55 -17.75 16.90
N GLN A 327 -13.73 -17.12 17.03
CA GLN A 327 -14.93 -17.83 17.47
C GLN A 327 -15.20 -19.07 16.60
N PRO A 328 -15.46 -20.26 17.18
CA PRO A 328 -15.62 -21.50 16.42
C PRO A 328 -16.64 -21.39 15.29
N ARG A 329 -17.80 -20.78 15.52
CA ARG A 329 -18.83 -20.56 14.48
C ARG A 329 -18.36 -19.69 13.31
N VAL A 330 -17.53 -18.68 13.59
CA VAL A 330 -17.02 -17.77 12.54
C VAL A 330 -16.01 -18.54 11.70
N TYR A 331 -15.11 -19.27 12.37
CA TYR A 331 -14.17 -20.16 11.69
C TYR A 331 -14.90 -21.19 10.82
N GLU A 332 -15.90 -21.90 11.36
CA GLU A 332 -16.67 -22.91 10.64
C GLU A 332 -17.41 -22.32 9.44
N ALA A 333 -18.05 -21.16 9.57
CA ALA A 333 -18.74 -20.52 8.45
C ALA A 333 -17.79 -20.10 7.34
N VAL A 334 -16.63 -19.53 7.68
CA VAL A 334 -15.64 -19.14 6.68
C VAL A 334 -15.03 -20.38 6.02
N MET A 335 -14.62 -21.38 6.80
CA MET A 335 -13.99 -22.59 6.27
C MET A 335 -14.95 -23.45 5.45
N HIS A 336 -16.23 -23.50 5.82
CA HIS A 336 -17.25 -24.18 5.01
C HIS A 336 -17.30 -23.62 3.59
N VAL A 337 -17.24 -22.29 3.43
CA VAL A 337 -17.17 -21.66 2.11
C VAL A 337 -15.84 -21.98 1.45
N LEU A 338 -14.71 -21.77 2.14
CA LEU A 338 -13.38 -21.99 1.56
C LEU A 338 -13.13 -23.43 1.10
N ASP A 339 -13.64 -24.41 1.84
CA ASP A 339 -13.50 -25.84 1.51
C ASP A 339 -14.42 -26.27 0.36
N SER A 340 -15.49 -25.51 0.07
CA SER A 340 -16.38 -25.76 -1.06
C SER A 340 -15.87 -25.25 -2.41
N ILE A 341 -14.88 -24.35 -2.41
CA ILE A 341 -14.37 -23.72 -3.63
C ILE A 341 -13.53 -24.71 -4.43
N GLN A 342 -13.93 -24.98 -5.66
CA GLN A 342 -13.22 -25.89 -6.53
C GLN A 342 -11.88 -25.29 -6.99
N GLY A 343 -10.81 -26.09 -6.86
CA GLY A 343 -9.48 -25.71 -7.33
C GLY A 343 -8.80 -24.62 -6.50
N LEU A 344 -9.32 -24.26 -5.32
CA LEU A 344 -8.63 -23.35 -4.41
C LEU A 344 -7.33 -24.00 -3.88
N PRO A 345 -6.15 -23.41 -4.10
CA PRO A 345 -4.90 -23.92 -3.55
C PRO A 345 -4.94 -23.93 -2.02
N GLU A 346 -4.54 -25.04 -1.41
CA GLU A 346 -4.58 -25.21 0.04
C GLU A 346 -3.72 -24.18 0.78
N THR A 347 -2.65 -23.71 0.14
CA THR A 347 -1.75 -22.67 0.65
C THR A 347 -2.42 -21.30 0.72
N LEU A 348 -3.52 -21.06 0.00
CA LEU A 348 -4.29 -19.80 0.06
C LEU A 348 -5.39 -19.79 1.13
N LYS A 349 -5.79 -20.93 1.69
CA LYS A 349 -6.89 -20.99 2.68
C LYS A 349 -6.58 -20.21 3.96
N GLY A 350 -5.37 -20.35 4.50
CA GLY A 350 -4.95 -19.62 5.71
C GLY A 350 -4.97 -18.09 5.54
N PRO A 351 -4.34 -17.55 4.47
CA PRO A 351 -4.42 -16.13 4.13
C PRO A 351 -5.86 -15.63 3.90
N LEU A 352 -6.69 -16.37 3.16
CA LEU A 352 -8.09 -15.98 2.91
C LEU A 352 -8.96 -16.05 4.17
N LEU A 353 -8.73 -17.03 5.06
CA LEU A 353 -9.37 -17.09 6.37
C LEU A 353 -9.05 -15.83 7.19
N TYR A 354 -7.77 -15.45 7.26
CA TYR A 354 -7.35 -14.22 7.93
C TYR A 354 -8.00 -12.97 7.34
N GLN A 355 -7.92 -12.79 6.02
CA GLN A 355 -8.51 -11.66 5.32
C GLN A 355 -10.01 -11.53 5.63
N THR A 356 -10.72 -12.66 5.61
CA THR A 356 -12.17 -12.71 5.86
C THR A 356 -12.51 -12.38 7.31
N VAL A 357 -11.80 -12.97 8.27
CA VAL A 357 -11.98 -12.70 9.71
C VAL A 357 -11.71 -11.22 10.02
N TRP A 358 -10.62 -10.67 9.48
CA TRP A 358 -10.31 -9.25 9.61
C TRP A 358 -11.41 -8.38 9.01
N ASN A 359 -11.87 -8.70 7.80
CA ASN A 359 -12.89 -7.90 7.12
C ASN A 359 -14.25 -7.96 7.83
N ILE A 360 -14.64 -9.11 8.39
CA ILE A 360 -15.85 -9.21 9.24
C ILE A 360 -15.73 -8.29 10.45
N ALA A 361 -14.63 -8.40 11.21
CA ALA A 361 -14.41 -7.58 12.41
C ALA A 361 -14.38 -6.08 12.09
N TYR A 362 -13.72 -5.70 10.99
CA TYR A 362 -13.68 -4.31 10.52
C TYR A 362 -15.03 -3.81 10.02
N THR A 363 -15.82 -4.65 9.36
CA THR A 363 -17.18 -4.32 8.89
C THR A 363 -18.09 -4.00 10.07
N LEU A 364 -18.08 -4.85 11.11
CA LEU A 364 -18.82 -4.59 12.35
C LEU A 364 -18.37 -3.27 13.01
N TYR A 365 -17.06 -3.00 13.03
CA TYR A 365 -16.52 -1.74 13.54
C TYR A 365 -17.03 -0.53 12.73
N GLN A 366 -17.02 -0.59 11.40
CA GLN A 366 -17.50 0.51 10.56
C GLN A 366 -18.99 0.75 10.75
N ARG A 367 -19.83 -0.29 10.80
CA ARG A 367 -21.28 -0.16 11.03
C ARG A 367 -21.56 0.59 12.32
N ARG A 368 -20.98 0.13 13.43
CA ARG A 368 -21.13 0.76 14.74
C ARG A 368 -20.60 2.20 14.76
N ARG A 369 -19.44 2.43 14.13
CA ARG A 369 -18.86 3.77 14.05
C ARG A 369 -19.76 4.71 13.26
N ILE A 370 -20.33 4.26 12.14
CA ILE A 370 -21.25 5.04 11.30
C ILE A 370 -22.53 5.34 12.08
N GLU A 371 -23.11 4.37 12.79
CA GLU A 371 -24.32 4.59 13.60
C GLU A 371 -24.15 5.77 14.57
N GLY A 372 -22.99 5.87 15.22
CA GLY A 372 -22.65 6.94 16.17
C GLY A 372 -22.24 8.28 15.55
N MET A 373 -22.12 8.41 14.22
CA MET A 373 -21.77 9.67 13.55
C MET A 373 -22.97 10.61 13.41
N SER A 374 -22.71 11.92 13.51
CA SER A 374 -23.65 12.97 13.08
C SER A 374 -23.92 12.90 11.58
N HIS A 375 -24.98 13.57 11.10
CA HIS A 375 -25.33 13.58 9.68
C HIS A 375 -24.21 14.11 8.78
N GLU A 376 -23.61 15.26 9.14
CA GLU A 376 -22.47 15.84 8.40
C GLU A 376 -21.28 14.87 8.33
N GLN A 377 -20.96 14.21 9.45
CA GLN A 377 -19.87 13.21 9.47
C GLN A 377 -20.18 11.98 8.62
N LYS A 378 -21.45 11.53 8.59
CA LYS A 378 -21.91 10.43 7.73
C LYS A 378 -21.74 10.79 6.26
N GLU A 379 -22.14 11.99 5.85
CA GLU A 379 -21.98 12.46 4.47
C GLU A 379 -20.49 12.45 4.05
N LEU A 380 -19.60 13.00 4.87
CA LEU A 380 -18.15 13.03 4.58
C LEU A 380 -17.51 11.64 4.53
N LYS A 381 -18.08 10.69 5.28
CA LYS A 381 -17.60 9.31 5.36
C LYS A 381 -18.08 8.45 4.19
N LEU A 382 -19.35 8.59 3.81
CA LEU A 382 -20.03 7.76 2.83
C LEU A 382 -19.83 8.26 1.38
N ASP A 383 -19.67 9.57 1.20
CA ASP A 383 -19.42 10.18 -0.11
C ASP A 383 -17.92 10.41 -0.36
N HIS A 384 -17.60 10.83 -1.59
CA HIS A 384 -16.32 11.38 -1.96
C HIS A 384 -15.99 12.59 -1.07
N ALA A 385 -14.74 12.68 -0.61
CA ALA A 385 -14.29 13.73 0.31
C ALA A 385 -12.78 14.04 0.14
N GLU A 386 -12.20 13.59 -0.96
CA GLU A 386 -10.79 13.72 -1.33
C GLU A 386 -10.32 15.18 -1.42
N GLU A 387 -9.11 15.41 -0.92
CA GLU A 387 -8.48 16.74 -0.79
C GLU A 387 -7.47 17.03 -1.91
N LEU A 388 -6.93 15.98 -2.54
CA LEU A 388 -5.98 16.08 -3.66
C LEU A 388 -6.12 14.90 -4.64
N VAL A 389 -5.53 15.07 -5.83
CA VAL A 389 -5.32 13.96 -6.76
C VAL A 389 -3.89 13.45 -6.60
N CYS A 390 -3.72 12.14 -6.46
CA CYS A 390 -2.43 11.48 -6.48
C CYS A 390 -2.27 10.74 -7.82
N TYR A 391 -1.10 10.86 -8.46
CA TYR A 391 -0.79 10.19 -9.71
C TYR A 391 0.55 9.44 -9.58
N GLY A 392 0.54 8.12 -9.76
CA GLY A 392 1.73 7.28 -9.68
C GLY A 392 1.70 6.22 -8.58
N GLU A 393 2.84 5.97 -7.94
CA GLU A 393 3.06 4.86 -7.00
C GLU A 393 3.33 5.34 -5.57
N GLY A 394 3.52 4.42 -4.61
CA GLY A 394 3.99 4.75 -3.24
C GLY A 394 2.95 5.34 -2.28
N PHE A 395 1.67 5.37 -2.66
CA PHE A 395 0.61 6.02 -1.91
C PHE A 395 -0.09 5.13 -0.86
N GLU A 396 0.46 3.96 -0.53
CA GLU A 396 -0.25 2.93 0.24
C GLU A 396 -0.64 3.35 1.68
N THR A 397 0.07 4.32 2.26
CA THR A 397 -0.14 4.77 3.65
C THR A 397 -1.24 5.81 3.79
N LEU A 398 -1.76 6.37 2.69
CA LEU A 398 -2.71 7.46 2.78
C LEU A 398 -4.05 7.03 3.40
N PRO A 399 -4.73 7.92 4.14
CA PRO A 399 -6.04 7.62 4.68
C PRO A 399 -7.11 7.52 3.59
N ARG A 400 -8.17 6.78 3.94
CA ARG A 400 -9.42 6.78 3.18
C ARG A 400 -9.89 8.22 2.95
N ASN A 401 -10.38 8.51 1.75
CA ASN A 401 -10.83 9.84 1.33
C ASN A 401 -9.76 10.93 1.42
N LYS A 402 -8.45 10.60 1.54
CA LYS A 402 -7.41 11.62 1.42
C LYS A 402 -7.25 12.06 -0.03
N CYS A 403 -7.13 11.09 -0.93
CA CYS A 403 -6.84 11.34 -2.34
C CYS A 403 -7.69 10.51 -3.30
N VAL A 404 -7.94 11.07 -4.48
CA VAL A 404 -8.29 10.26 -5.66
C VAL A 404 -6.98 9.80 -6.26
N LEU A 405 -6.75 8.49 -6.33
CA LEU A 405 -5.44 7.94 -6.72
C LEU A 405 -5.53 7.28 -8.08
N VAL A 406 -4.90 7.90 -9.07
CA VAL A 406 -4.68 7.37 -10.41
C VAL A 406 -3.34 6.66 -10.45
N LYS A 407 -3.30 5.43 -10.93
CA LYS A 407 -2.04 4.72 -11.22
C LYS A 407 -1.84 4.60 -12.71
N THR A 408 -0.58 4.50 -13.13
CA THR A 408 -0.27 4.26 -14.53
C THR A 408 -0.64 2.82 -14.91
N GLY A 409 -0.94 2.60 -16.20
CA GLY A 409 -1.27 1.29 -16.74
C GLY A 409 -2.76 1.06 -16.92
N ARG A 410 -3.56 2.13 -16.95
CA ARG A 410 -4.90 2.06 -17.53
C ARG A 410 -4.82 1.75 -19.02
N GLY A 411 -3.86 2.36 -19.73
CA GLY A 411 -3.78 2.46 -21.19
C GLY A 411 -3.72 3.94 -21.60
N ASN A 412 -4.84 4.67 -21.40
CA ASN A 412 -4.91 6.14 -21.46
C ASN A 412 -5.15 6.77 -20.07
N ASP A 413 -4.08 7.14 -19.38
CA ASP A 413 -4.17 7.71 -18.03
C ASP A 413 -4.91 9.07 -17.99
N GLU A 414 -5.00 9.82 -19.11
CA GLU A 414 -5.65 11.13 -19.14
C GLU A 414 -7.15 11.05 -18.82
N GLU A 415 -7.83 10.00 -19.25
CA GLU A 415 -9.26 9.83 -18.95
C GLU A 415 -9.49 9.55 -17.45
N ALA A 416 -8.62 8.75 -16.82
CA ALA A 416 -8.64 8.55 -15.37
C ALA A 416 -8.41 9.88 -14.61
N LEU A 417 -7.47 10.70 -15.11
CA LEU A 417 -7.18 12.02 -14.56
C LEU A 417 -8.32 13.01 -14.75
N HIS A 418 -9.06 12.97 -15.86
CA HIS A 418 -10.26 13.78 -16.06
C HIS A 418 -11.35 13.45 -15.03
N VAL A 419 -11.57 12.15 -14.75
CA VAL A 419 -12.50 11.73 -13.70
C VAL A 419 -12.01 12.20 -12.32
N ALA A 420 -10.71 12.03 -12.03
CA ALA A 420 -10.12 12.49 -10.77
C ALA A 420 -10.28 14.00 -10.56
N ARG A 421 -10.03 14.80 -11.60
CA ARG A 421 -10.25 16.26 -11.59
C ARG A 421 -11.71 16.59 -11.27
N LYS A 422 -12.66 15.92 -11.92
CA LYS A 422 -14.09 16.14 -11.70
C LYS A 422 -14.49 15.87 -10.24
N VAL A 423 -14.04 14.75 -9.67
CA VAL A 423 -14.30 14.42 -8.26
C VAL A 423 -13.73 15.51 -7.34
N LEU A 424 -12.47 15.91 -7.53
CA LEU A 424 -11.84 16.94 -6.72
C LEU A 424 -12.58 18.29 -6.79
N LEU A 425 -12.96 18.74 -7.99
CA LEU A 425 -13.67 20.02 -8.16
C LEU A 425 -15.08 19.99 -7.54
N ASN A 426 -15.80 18.87 -7.68
CA ASN A 426 -17.10 18.71 -7.05
C ASN A 426 -17.00 18.75 -5.52
N ASN A 427 -16.02 18.06 -4.93
CA ASN A 427 -15.77 18.09 -3.48
C ASN A 427 -15.49 19.53 -3.03
N ARG A 428 -14.66 20.26 -3.77
CA ARG A 428 -14.32 21.66 -3.48
C ARG A 428 -15.53 22.58 -3.53
N GLU A 429 -16.37 22.45 -4.54
CA GLU A 429 -17.62 23.22 -4.64
C GLU A 429 -18.55 22.94 -3.46
N ARG A 430 -18.69 21.66 -3.08
CA ARG A 430 -19.49 21.25 -1.93
C ARG A 430 -18.96 21.83 -0.62
N TYR A 431 -17.64 21.76 -0.39
CA TYR A 431 -17.01 22.28 0.82
C TYR A 431 -17.09 23.82 0.94
N ASN A 432 -16.96 24.53 -0.19
CA ASN A 432 -17.14 25.98 -0.21
C ASN A 432 -18.56 26.39 0.22
N LYS A 433 -19.58 25.60 -0.12
CA LYS A 433 -20.97 25.83 0.32
C LYS A 433 -21.19 25.53 1.81
N GLN A 434 -20.37 24.67 2.41
CA GLN A 434 -20.47 24.24 3.81
C GLN A 434 -19.57 25.04 4.78
N SER A 435 -19.12 26.24 4.40
CA SER A 435 -18.25 27.11 5.23
C SER A 435 -16.89 26.50 5.60
N LYS A 436 -16.40 25.51 4.83
CA LYS A 436 -15.02 24.97 4.92
C LYS A 436 -14.30 25.18 3.58
N PRO A 437 -14.06 26.43 3.15
CA PRO A 437 -13.52 26.68 1.82
C PRO A 437 -12.12 26.11 1.67
N GLN A 438 -11.85 25.43 0.55
CA GLN A 438 -10.49 25.06 0.18
C GLN A 438 -9.83 26.22 -0.57
N GLU A 439 -9.26 27.15 0.21
CA GLU A 439 -8.74 28.45 -0.27
C GLU A 439 -7.37 28.38 -1.00
N HIS A 440 -7.02 27.19 -1.52
CA HIS A 440 -5.86 26.94 -2.39
C HIS A 440 -6.35 26.37 -3.72
N PRO A 441 -5.60 26.44 -4.83
CA PRO A 441 -5.98 25.82 -6.10
C PRO A 441 -6.08 24.28 -5.97
N PRO A 442 -6.65 23.58 -6.96
CA PRO A 442 -6.57 22.13 -7.04
C PRO A 442 -5.13 21.62 -6.79
N LEU A 443 -5.01 20.58 -5.97
CA LEU A 443 -3.72 19.99 -5.60
C LEU A 443 -3.53 18.66 -6.33
N VAL A 444 -2.37 18.48 -6.94
CA VAL A 444 -1.93 17.22 -7.53
C VAL A 444 -0.60 16.82 -6.91
N HIS A 445 -0.46 15.56 -6.53
CA HIS A 445 0.80 14.96 -6.13
C HIS A 445 1.19 13.85 -7.11
N ILE A 446 2.33 14.03 -7.78
CA ILE A 446 2.96 13.01 -8.62
C ILE A 446 4.09 12.35 -7.81
N ASN A 447 4.06 11.02 -7.68
CA ASN A 447 5.14 10.27 -7.05
C ASN A 447 5.61 9.13 -7.95
N VAL A 448 6.93 8.97 -8.03
CA VAL A 448 7.58 7.82 -8.65
C VAL A 448 8.22 6.93 -7.60
N GLU A 449 7.97 5.64 -7.70
CA GLU A 449 8.61 4.66 -6.81
C GLU A 449 9.84 4.06 -7.49
N VAL A 450 10.95 4.07 -6.75
CA VAL A 450 12.24 3.49 -7.15
C VAL A 450 12.48 2.18 -6.39
N SER A 451 13.06 1.19 -7.08
CA SER A 451 13.34 -0.15 -6.54
C SER A 451 14.83 -0.47 -6.45
N GLY A 452 15.69 0.54 -6.62
CA GLY A 452 17.15 0.43 -6.57
C GLY A 452 17.79 1.70 -6.04
N GLU A 453 19.11 1.68 -5.93
CA GLU A 453 19.92 2.78 -5.41
C GLU A 453 20.05 3.91 -6.43
N LEU A 454 20.11 5.15 -5.94
CA LEU A 454 20.28 6.36 -6.74
C LEU A 454 21.72 6.84 -6.58
N THR A 455 22.65 6.10 -7.19
CA THR A 455 24.09 6.25 -6.91
C THR A 455 24.74 7.45 -7.59
N ASN A 456 24.17 7.90 -8.71
CA ASN A 456 24.65 9.03 -9.51
C ASN A 456 23.48 9.73 -10.23
N TRP A 457 23.79 10.84 -10.90
CA TRP A 457 22.79 11.60 -11.66
C TRP A 457 22.15 10.80 -12.78
N ASP A 458 22.86 9.89 -13.45
CA ASP A 458 22.28 9.08 -14.53
C ASP A 458 21.16 8.18 -13.98
N ALA A 459 21.41 7.48 -12.88
CA ALA A 459 20.41 6.68 -12.19
C ALA A 459 19.22 7.54 -11.71
N PHE A 460 19.50 8.74 -11.17
CA PHE A 460 18.45 9.67 -10.74
C PHE A 460 17.62 10.20 -11.94
N ASN A 461 18.28 10.53 -13.04
CA ASN A 461 17.64 11.02 -14.25
C ASN A 461 16.74 9.96 -14.87
N ASP A 462 17.24 8.73 -14.99
CA ASP A 462 16.52 7.62 -15.60
C ASP A 462 15.37 7.12 -14.72
N HIS A 463 15.57 7.02 -13.41
CA HIS A 463 14.60 6.41 -12.50
C HIS A 463 13.64 7.41 -11.85
N VAL A 464 14.00 8.70 -11.78
CA VAL A 464 13.19 9.74 -11.13
C VAL A 464 12.78 10.83 -12.12
N LEU A 465 13.71 11.65 -12.61
CA LEU A 465 13.36 12.89 -13.33
C LEU A 465 12.65 12.63 -14.66
N SER A 466 13.11 11.67 -15.46
CA SER A 466 12.50 11.34 -16.76
C SER A 466 11.05 10.86 -16.62
N ARG A 467 10.77 10.07 -15.58
CA ARG A 467 9.44 9.53 -15.27
C ARG A 467 8.52 10.63 -14.76
N LEU A 468 8.99 11.46 -13.83
CA LEU A 468 8.20 12.59 -13.35
C LEU A 468 7.86 13.57 -14.48
N ARG A 469 8.83 13.91 -15.34
CA ARG A 469 8.61 14.76 -16.53
C ARG A 469 7.55 14.16 -17.45
N THR A 470 7.61 12.85 -17.70
CA THR A 470 6.60 12.13 -18.51
C THR A 470 5.21 12.22 -17.87
N MET A 471 5.11 11.98 -16.56
CA MET A 471 3.86 12.00 -15.81
C MET A 471 3.27 13.41 -15.64
N LEU A 472 4.09 14.45 -15.73
CA LEU A 472 3.65 15.83 -15.63
C LEU A 472 2.86 16.29 -16.88
N ARG A 473 3.17 15.75 -18.07
CA ARG A 473 2.48 16.04 -19.35
C ARG A 473 0.95 15.89 -19.28
N PRO A 474 0.40 14.72 -18.89
CA PRO A 474 -1.05 14.56 -18.82
C PRO A 474 -1.69 15.44 -17.73
N ILE A 475 -0.99 15.73 -16.63
CA ILE A 475 -1.48 16.66 -15.60
C ILE A 475 -1.70 18.05 -16.20
N HIS A 476 -0.75 18.57 -16.96
CA HIS A 476 -0.90 19.88 -17.61
C HIS A 476 -2.03 19.91 -18.63
N ARG A 477 -2.23 18.83 -19.39
CA ARG A 477 -3.34 18.72 -20.37
C ARG A 477 -4.71 18.71 -19.67
N VAL A 478 -4.82 18.01 -18.55
CA VAL A 478 -6.10 17.81 -17.85
C VAL A 478 -6.47 18.96 -16.91
N PHE A 479 -5.50 19.48 -16.17
CA PHE A 479 -5.72 20.50 -15.13
C PHE A 479 -5.41 21.93 -15.58
N SER A 480 -4.76 22.10 -16.73
CA SER A 480 -4.33 23.41 -17.24
C SER A 480 -3.44 24.16 -16.25
N LYS A 481 -3.54 25.49 -16.18
CA LYS A 481 -2.69 26.34 -15.32
C LYS A 481 -3.16 26.42 -13.86
N ASP A 482 -4.42 26.10 -13.60
CA ASP A 482 -5.09 26.25 -12.29
C ASP A 482 -4.89 25.02 -11.40
N VAL A 483 -3.62 24.73 -11.08
CA VAL A 483 -3.23 23.57 -10.27
C VAL A 483 -1.89 23.82 -9.59
N ARG A 484 -1.74 23.27 -8.39
CA ARG A 484 -0.46 23.17 -7.67
C ARG A 484 0.00 21.73 -7.67
N VAL A 485 1.23 21.51 -8.14
CA VAL A 485 1.81 20.17 -8.29
C VAL A 485 2.95 19.99 -7.31
N LEU A 486 2.84 18.95 -6.49
CA LEU A 486 3.94 18.38 -5.72
C LEU A 486 4.51 17.21 -6.53
N THR A 487 5.83 17.18 -6.71
CA THR A 487 6.55 16.08 -7.34
C THR A 487 7.50 15.46 -6.32
N THR A 488 7.44 14.15 -6.17
CA THR A 488 8.30 13.41 -5.24
C THR A 488 8.80 12.11 -5.88
N TYR A 489 9.83 11.53 -5.28
CA TYR A 489 10.10 10.10 -5.42
C TYR A 489 10.03 9.43 -4.05
N SER A 490 10.00 8.10 -4.07
CA SER A 490 10.02 7.27 -2.87
C SER A 490 10.71 5.94 -3.14
N TYR A 491 11.40 5.40 -2.14
CA TYR A 491 11.89 4.02 -2.20
C TYR A 491 10.76 3.04 -1.89
N LYS A 492 10.69 1.95 -2.66
CA LYS A 492 9.64 0.93 -2.55
C LYS A 492 9.45 0.38 -1.13
N ASP A 493 10.53 0.21 -0.37
CA ASP A 493 10.47 -0.35 0.98
C ASP A 493 10.39 0.71 2.09
N GLN A 494 10.61 1.99 1.78
CA GLN A 494 10.49 3.08 2.76
C GLN A 494 9.13 3.80 2.69
N LYS A 495 8.57 3.94 1.47
CA LYS A 495 7.34 4.71 1.19
C LYS A 495 7.36 6.18 1.67
N ARG A 496 8.55 6.72 1.92
CA ARG A 496 8.75 8.12 2.27
C ARG A 496 8.80 8.96 0.99
N PHE A 497 8.04 10.04 0.95
CA PHE A 497 8.04 10.99 -0.16
C PHE A 497 9.16 12.00 0.01
N TYR A 498 10.09 12.02 -0.94
CA TYR A 498 11.18 12.99 -1.04
C TYR A 498 10.83 14.03 -2.10
N PRO A 499 10.56 15.28 -1.71
CA PRO A 499 10.21 16.34 -2.66
C PRO A 499 11.36 16.66 -3.60
N VAL A 500 11.06 16.73 -4.89
CA VAL A 500 12.01 17.10 -5.94
C VAL A 500 11.38 18.16 -6.81
N ARG A 501 12.14 19.21 -7.12
CA ARG A 501 11.68 20.26 -8.03
C ARG A 501 12.01 19.89 -9.47
N ILE A 502 11.02 19.99 -10.34
CA ILE A 502 11.22 19.94 -11.80
C ILE A 502 11.16 21.38 -12.28
N ASP A 503 12.28 21.90 -12.78
CA ASP A 503 12.30 23.28 -13.29
C ASP A 503 11.40 23.37 -14.52
N SER A 504 10.36 24.19 -14.41
CA SER A 504 9.36 24.36 -15.45
C SER A 504 9.91 25.09 -16.66
N LYS A 505 11.06 25.78 -16.57
CA LYS A 505 11.66 26.51 -17.71
C LYS A 505 11.97 25.62 -18.92
N GLU A 506 12.38 24.37 -18.74
CA GLU A 506 12.62 23.41 -19.83
C GLU A 506 11.32 22.87 -20.46
N PHE A 507 10.22 22.89 -19.72
CA PHE A 507 8.92 22.42 -20.19
C PHE A 507 8.10 23.55 -20.84
N LEU A 508 8.29 24.77 -20.35
CA LEU A 508 7.63 26.00 -20.80
C LEU A 508 8.12 26.49 -22.17
N SER A 509 9.29 26.03 -22.66
CA SER A 509 9.76 26.31 -24.02
C SER A 509 8.94 25.60 -25.10
N GLU A 510 8.21 24.53 -24.77
CA GLU A 510 7.31 23.83 -25.70
C GLU A 510 5.89 24.44 -25.71
N THR A 511 5.47 25.09 -24.62
CA THR A 511 4.09 25.61 -24.47
C THR A 511 3.96 27.13 -24.57
N GLY A 512 5.06 27.88 -24.72
CA GLY A 512 5.07 29.30 -25.12
C GLY A 512 4.56 30.32 -24.10
N GLU A 513 4.13 29.94 -22.90
CA GLU A 513 3.55 30.87 -21.93
C GLU A 513 4.04 30.61 -20.50
N ALA A 514 4.84 31.54 -19.96
CA ALA A 514 5.35 31.52 -18.59
C ALA A 514 4.23 31.72 -17.55
N GLY A 515 3.68 30.63 -17.02
CA GLY A 515 2.80 30.64 -15.86
C GLY A 515 3.55 30.27 -14.58
N GLN A 516 3.36 31.03 -13.50
CA GLN A 516 3.81 30.71 -12.14
C GLN A 516 3.12 29.45 -11.58
N GLN A 517 3.48 28.28 -12.10
CA GLN A 517 3.25 27.01 -11.42
C GLN A 517 4.42 26.77 -10.49
N GLN A 518 4.34 27.38 -9.30
CA GLN A 518 5.36 27.19 -8.28
C GLN A 518 5.22 25.78 -7.71
N SER A 519 6.24 24.96 -7.97
CA SER A 519 6.48 23.71 -7.28
C SER A 519 6.56 23.95 -5.77
N TYR A 520 6.21 22.95 -4.98
CA TYR A 520 6.44 22.97 -3.53
C TYR A 520 7.89 23.39 -3.20
N ARG A 521 8.07 24.12 -2.10
CA ARG A 521 9.33 24.85 -1.79
C ARG A 521 10.49 23.95 -1.39
N ILE A 522 10.20 22.76 -0.86
CA ILE A 522 11.22 21.80 -0.42
C ILE A 522 11.69 21.00 -1.63
N ASP A 523 13.01 20.87 -1.76
CA ASP A 523 13.66 20.08 -2.80
C ASP A 523 14.93 19.43 -2.24
N VAL A 524 14.93 18.11 -2.10
CA VAL A 524 16.08 17.37 -1.56
C VAL A 524 17.29 17.43 -2.49
N THR A 525 17.08 17.71 -3.78
CA THR A 525 18.16 17.81 -4.78
C THR A 525 18.74 19.22 -4.92
N ARG A 526 18.17 20.21 -4.22
CA ARG A 526 18.51 21.61 -4.40
C ARG A 526 20.00 21.90 -4.19
N SER A 527 20.64 22.53 -5.17
CA SER A 527 22.07 22.85 -5.12
C SER A 527 23.01 21.63 -5.07
N LEU A 528 22.53 20.44 -5.44
CA LEU A 528 23.42 19.35 -5.86
C LEU A 528 24.02 19.72 -7.22
N VAL A 529 25.34 19.60 -7.34
CA VAL A 529 26.07 19.77 -8.60
C VAL A 529 26.70 18.43 -8.98
N ASP A 530 27.09 18.26 -10.25
CA ASP A 530 27.63 16.99 -10.77
C ASP A 530 28.77 16.39 -9.94
N GLN A 531 29.65 17.24 -9.39
CA GLN A 531 30.76 16.81 -8.55
C GLN A 531 30.35 16.34 -7.14
N ASN A 532 29.16 16.73 -6.68
CA ASN A 532 28.65 16.48 -5.33
C ASN A 532 27.53 15.45 -5.29
N PHE A 533 26.95 15.07 -6.43
CA PHE A 533 25.91 14.04 -6.45
C PHE A 533 26.55 12.68 -6.27
N THR A 534 26.47 12.20 -5.03
CA THR A 534 26.79 10.84 -4.62
C THR A 534 25.62 10.30 -3.83
N GLU A 535 25.47 8.99 -3.77
CA GLU A 535 24.47 8.32 -2.92
C GLU A 535 24.51 8.86 -1.48
N ILE A 536 25.70 8.99 -0.90
CA ILE A 536 25.92 9.47 0.47
C ILE A 536 25.39 10.90 0.66
N GLU A 537 25.60 11.79 -0.31
CA GLU A 537 25.14 13.17 -0.19
C GLU A 537 23.62 13.27 -0.35
N LEU A 538 23.03 12.49 -1.26
CA LEU A 538 21.58 12.41 -1.39
C LEU A 538 20.95 11.87 -0.09
N GLU A 539 21.48 10.78 0.45
CA GLU A 539 21.03 10.17 1.70
C GLU A 539 21.10 11.17 2.89
N ARG A 540 22.17 11.97 2.98
CA ARG A 540 22.28 13.03 4.01
C ARG A 540 21.15 14.06 3.92
N ARG A 541 20.74 14.43 2.71
CA ARG A 541 19.65 15.39 2.46
C ARG A 541 18.30 14.79 2.75
N GLU A 542 18.07 13.54 2.35
CA GLU A 542 16.89 12.76 2.70
C GLU A 542 16.72 12.63 4.21
N ASN A 543 17.82 12.36 4.93
CA ASN A 543 17.83 12.29 6.38
C ASN A 543 17.58 13.66 7.03
N ALA A 544 18.19 14.73 6.54
CA ALA A 544 17.95 16.09 7.04
C ALA A 544 16.49 16.54 6.82
N TYR A 545 15.90 16.20 5.67
CA TYR A 545 14.48 16.39 5.38
C TYR A 545 13.59 15.63 6.37
N THR A 546 13.89 14.36 6.60
CA THR A 546 13.13 13.50 7.52
C THR A 546 13.12 14.08 8.94
N GLN A 547 14.29 14.49 9.46
CA GLN A 547 14.40 15.10 10.78
C GLN A 547 13.66 16.43 10.87
N HIS A 548 13.71 17.25 9.81
CA HIS A 548 12.98 18.51 9.75
C HIS A 548 11.46 18.28 9.83
N MET A 549 10.91 17.34 9.05
CA MET A 549 9.49 17.01 9.07
C MET A 549 9.04 16.46 10.44
N LEU A 550 9.84 15.61 11.10
CA LEU A 550 9.54 15.10 12.44
C LEU A 550 9.53 16.20 13.50
N GLN A 551 10.44 17.16 13.41
CA GLN A 551 10.47 18.33 14.30
C GLN A 551 9.23 19.20 14.11
N GLU A 552 8.80 19.43 12.86
CA GLU A 552 7.58 20.21 12.57
C GLU A 552 6.29 19.53 13.07
N GLN A 553 6.26 18.20 13.15
CA GLN A 553 5.10 17.46 13.70
C GLN A 553 5.07 17.46 15.25
N SER A 554 6.21 17.73 15.90
CA SER A 554 6.33 17.72 17.35
C SER A 554 6.14 19.09 18.01
N ALA A 555 6.16 20.16 17.20
CA ALA A 555 5.98 21.55 17.61
C ALA A 555 4.51 21.97 17.49
#